data_AF-A0A6L5H5F9-F1
#
_entry.id   AF-A0A6L5H5F9-F1
#
_cell.length_a   1.000
_cell.length_b   1.000
_cell.length_c   1.000
_cell.angle_alpha   90.00
_cell.angle_beta   90.00
_cell.angle_gamma   90.00
#
_symmetry.space_group_name_H-M   'P 1'
#
loop_
_entity.id
_entity.type
_entity.pdbx_description
1 polymer ?
#
loop_
_entity_poly.entity_id
_entity_poly.type
_entity_poly.pdbx_seq_one_letter_code
_entity_poly.pdbx_strand_id
1 'polypeptide(L)'
;MQTFNYDDFKNEKGIVSFSEAEQIYSSLLNSSNQLDKEFQEEWTTFVLLCVEYASARGKWLTLSREEKLANDESRTVTHNKVIYQLKILKGLASEQGNDVAWFEQFNDDRKRIGDFACYVAYIYALNAR
;
A
#
# COMPACT_ATOMS: atom_id res chain seq x y z
N MET A 1 -17.11 2.68 20.15
CA MET A 1 -16.38 2.94 18.89
C MET A 1 -15.68 4.27 19.05
N GLN A 2 -14.36 4.30 18.95
CA GLN A 2 -13.59 5.55 18.98
C GLN A 2 -13.67 6.21 17.60
N THR A 3 -13.81 7.53 17.57
CA THR A 3 -13.72 8.33 16.35
C THR A 3 -12.27 8.72 16.10
N PHE A 4 -11.85 8.75 14.84
CA PHE A 4 -10.50 9.13 14.43
C PHE A 4 -10.57 10.22 13.38
N ASN A 5 -9.64 11.16 13.43
CA ASN A 5 -9.39 12.16 12.40
C ASN A 5 -7.95 12.02 11.88
N TYR A 6 -7.57 12.86 10.92
CA TYR A 6 -6.24 12.80 10.33
C TYR A 6 -5.12 13.23 11.29
N ASP A 7 -5.40 14.12 12.24
CA ASP A 7 -4.40 14.55 13.24
C ASP A 7 -4.05 13.43 14.22
N ASP A 8 -4.99 12.54 14.55
CA ASP A 8 -4.71 11.33 15.33
C ASP A 8 -3.63 10.47 14.65
N PHE A 9 -3.73 10.30 13.32
CA PHE A 9 -2.74 9.57 12.52
C PHE A 9 -1.39 10.30 12.47
N LYS A 10 -1.36 11.63 12.33
CA LYS A 10 -0.10 12.40 12.28
C LYS A 10 0.78 12.26 13.51
N ASN A 11 0.18 11.98 14.67
CA ASN A 11 0.90 11.85 15.93
C ASN A 11 1.56 10.46 16.10
N GLU A 12 1.27 9.51 15.21
CA GLU A 12 1.90 8.20 15.22
C GLU A 12 3.35 8.26 14.71
N LYS A 13 4.21 7.39 15.24
CA LYS A 13 5.62 7.32 14.84
C LYS A 13 5.77 6.51 13.55
N GLY A 14 6.61 7.02 12.64
CA GLY A 14 6.98 6.30 11.42
C GLY A 14 5.88 6.25 10.37
N ILE A 15 4.90 7.17 10.41
CA ILE A 15 3.84 7.23 9.40
C ILE A 15 4.37 7.55 8.01
N VAL A 16 3.62 7.15 6.98
CA VAL A 16 3.72 7.77 5.66
C VAL A 16 2.66 8.86 5.56
N SER A 17 3.08 10.12 5.48
CA SER A 17 2.14 11.24 5.31
C SER A 17 1.48 11.20 3.92
N PHE A 18 0.39 11.94 3.72
CA PHE A 18 -0.27 11.99 2.40
C PHE A 18 0.67 12.52 1.31
N SER A 19 1.42 13.58 1.62
CA SER A 19 2.41 14.16 0.69
C SER A 19 3.54 13.19 0.37
N GLU A 20 3.98 12.41 1.36
CA GLU A 20 5.04 11.42 1.19
C GLU A 20 4.55 10.21 0.38
N ALA A 21 3.32 9.74 0.64
CA ALA A 21 2.69 8.69 -0.15
C ALA A 21 2.55 9.11 -1.62
N GLU A 22 2.17 10.35 -1.89
CA GLU A 22 2.07 10.87 -3.26
C GLU A 22 3.43 10.95 -3.96
N GLN A 23 4.49 11.33 -3.23
CA GLN A 23 5.85 11.33 -3.76
C GLN A 23 6.30 9.91 -4.13
N ILE A 24 6.10 8.94 -3.22
CA ILE A 24 6.42 7.53 -3.48
C ILE A 24 5.62 7.01 -4.68
N TYR A 25 4.31 7.30 -4.73
CA TYR A 25 3.43 6.87 -5.81
C TYR A 25 3.86 7.43 -7.16
N SER A 26 4.15 8.73 -7.22
CA SER A 26 4.64 9.40 -8.43
C SER A 26 5.98 8.82 -8.89
N SER A 27 6.94 8.63 -7.99
CA SER A 27 8.24 8.04 -8.33
C SER A 27 8.11 6.59 -8.81
N LEU A 28 7.23 5.79 -8.20
CA LEU A 28 6.93 4.44 -8.67
C LEU A 28 6.42 4.48 -10.11
N LEU A 29 5.38 5.27 -10.39
CA LEU A 29 4.79 5.37 -11.72
C LEU A 29 5.78 5.88 -12.78
N ASN A 30 6.62 6.86 -12.42
CA ASN A 30 7.64 7.40 -13.31
C ASN A 30 8.78 6.41 -13.60
N SER A 31 9.07 5.50 -12.66
CA SER A 31 10.06 4.43 -12.85
C SER A 31 9.55 3.24 -13.67
N SER A 32 8.27 3.23 -14.01
CA SER A 32 7.58 2.06 -14.57
C SER A 32 7.19 2.26 -16.03
N ASN A 33 7.36 1.21 -16.85
CA ASN A 33 6.82 1.20 -18.21
C ASN A 33 5.32 0.85 -18.19
N GLN A 34 4.46 1.86 -18.07
CA GLN A 34 3.01 1.70 -17.92
C GLN A 34 2.30 1.08 -19.14
N LEU A 35 2.98 1.03 -20.29
CA LEU A 35 2.47 0.41 -21.52
C LEU A 35 2.91 -1.06 -21.66
N ASP A 36 3.85 -1.51 -20.83
CA ASP A 36 4.28 -2.89 -20.82
C ASP A 36 3.19 -3.81 -20.23
N LYS A 37 2.98 -4.96 -20.89
CA LYS A 37 1.90 -5.88 -20.52
C LYS A 37 2.16 -6.56 -19.19
N GLU A 38 3.40 -6.97 -18.93
CA GLU A 38 3.78 -7.62 -17.66
C GLU A 38 3.60 -6.63 -16.51
N PHE A 39 4.05 -5.39 -16.69
CA PHE A 39 3.79 -4.32 -15.72
C PHE A 39 2.29 -4.13 -15.45
N GLN A 40 1.44 -4.09 -16.49
CA GLN A 40 -0.01 -3.90 -16.30
C GLN A 40 -0.66 -5.04 -15.51
N GLU A 41 -0.24 -6.28 -15.73
CA GLU A 41 -0.74 -7.45 -14.99
C GLU A 41 -0.31 -7.40 -13.50
N GLU A 42 0.97 -7.11 -13.25
CA GLU A 42 1.50 -6.99 -11.89
C GLU A 42 0.95 -5.76 -11.15
N TRP A 43 0.72 -4.66 -11.86
CA TRP A 43 0.11 -3.44 -11.32
C TRP A 43 -1.36 -3.67 -10.95
N THR A 44 -2.11 -4.37 -11.80
CA THR A 44 -3.51 -4.74 -11.50
C THR A 44 -3.56 -5.59 -10.22
N THR A 45 -2.68 -6.58 -10.11
CA THR A 45 -2.56 -7.42 -8.91
C THR A 45 -2.21 -6.59 -7.67
N PHE A 46 -1.26 -5.66 -7.78
CA PHE A 46 -0.88 -4.75 -6.71
C PHE A 46 -2.05 -3.93 -6.18
N VAL A 47 -2.82 -3.32 -7.08
CA VAL A 47 -3.96 -2.48 -6.72
C VAL A 47 -5.05 -3.31 -6.03
N LEU A 48 -5.37 -4.49 -6.54
CA LEU A 48 -6.34 -5.40 -5.92
C LEU A 48 -5.94 -5.77 -4.49
N LEU A 49 -4.68 -6.13 -4.28
CA LEU A 49 -4.14 -6.43 -2.95
C LEU A 49 -4.18 -5.22 -2.00
N CYS A 50 -3.90 -4.01 -2.52
CA CYS A 50 -4.02 -2.78 -1.75
C CYS A 50 -5.45 -2.52 -1.29
N VAL A 51 -6.44 -2.72 -2.18
CA VAL A 51 -7.87 -2.56 -1.87
C VAL A 51 -8.32 -3.58 -0.82
N GLU A 52 -7.95 -4.85 -0.99
CA GLU A 52 -8.24 -5.91 -0.01
C GLU A 52 -7.63 -5.59 1.36
N TYR A 53 -6.36 -5.19 1.39
CA TYR A 53 -5.66 -4.84 2.63
C TYR A 53 -6.28 -3.60 3.28
N ALA A 54 -6.58 -2.55 2.51
CA ALA A 54 -7.20 -1.33 3.01
C ALA A 54 -8.60 -1.62 3.60
N SER A 55 -9.38 -2.50 2.98
CA SER A 55 -10.66 -2.96 3.51
C SER A 55 -10.51 -3.68 4.84
N ALA A 56 -9.56 -4.63 4.94
CA ALA A 56 -9.27 -5.33 6.19
C ALA A 56 -8.77 -4.38 7.30
N ARG A 57 -7.88 -3.44 6.96
CA ARG A 57 -7.33 -2.45 7.89
C ARG A 57 -8.39 -1.46 8.37
N GLY A 58 -9.25 -0.97 7.47
CA GLY A 58 -10.34 -0.06 7.80
C GLY A 58 -11.40 -0.68 8.72
N LYS A 59 -11.70 -1.97 8.55
CA LYS A 59 -12.59 -2.71 9.47
C LYS A 59 -11.99 -2.96 10.84
N TRP A 60 -10.66 -2.96 10.97
CA TRP A 60 -9.99 -3.42 12.20
C TRP A 60 -10.50 -2.77 13.49
N LEU A 61 -10.81 -1.47 13.46
CA LEU A 61 -11.28 -0.72 14.62
C LEU A 61 -12.78 -0.93 14.93
N THR A 62 -13.53 -1.56 14.02
CA THR A 62 -14.94 -1.91 14.20
C THR A 62 -15.14 -3.34 14.69
N LEU A 63 -14.11 -4.19 14.59
CA LEU A 63 -14.17 -5.60 14.98
C LEU A 63 -14.08 -5.80 16.49
N SER A 64 -14.81 -6.80 16.99
CA SER A 64 -14.65 -7.36 18.33
C SER A 64 -13.27 -8.01 18.52
N ARG A 65 -12.96 -8.43 19.74
CA ARG A 65 -11.69 -9.12 20.02
C ARG A 65 -11.63 -10.47 19.30
N GLU A 66 -12.72 -11.21 19.32
CA GLU A 66 -12.87 -12.53 18.70
C GLU A 66 -12.74 -12.42 17.19
N GLU A 67 -13.38 -11.41 16.59
CA GLU A 67 -13.29 -11.13 15.16
C GLU A 67 -11.88 -10.71 14.74
N LYS A 68 -11.19 -9.90 15.55
CA LYS A 68 -9.77 -9.57 15.31
C LYS A 68 -8.91 -10.82 15.29
N LEU A 69 -9.06 -11.71 16.27
CA LEU A 69 -8.29 -12.97 16.32
C LEU A 69 -8.55 -13.84 15.08
N ALA A 70 -9.80 -13.94 14.64
CA ALA A 70 -10.16 -14.71 13.44
C ALA A 70 -9.64 -14.12 12.12
N ASN A 71 -9.42 -12.79 12.06
CA ASN A 71 -9.01 -12.09 10.84
C ASN A 71 -7.53 -11.63 10.86
N ASP A 72 -6.79 -11.83 11.94
CA ASP A 72 -5.43 -11.31 12.07
C ASP A 72 -4.46 -12.00 11.10
N GLU A 73 -4.60 -13.33 10.96
CA GLU A 73 -3.78 -14.12 10.04
C GLU A 73 -4.04 -13.72 8.59
N SER A 74 -5.31 -13.66 8.17
CA SER A 74 -5.68 -13.30 6.80
C SER A 74 -5.21 -11.89 6.45
N ARG A 75 -5.36 -10.92 7.36
CA ARG A 75 -4.83 -9.56 7.19
C ARG A 75 -3.31 -9.56 7.03
N THR A 76 -2.60 -10.34 7.83
CA THR A 76 -1.13 -10.47 7.77
C THR A 76 -0.69 -11.07 6.44
N VAL A 77 -1.40 -12.10 5.94
CA VAL A 77 -1.14 -12.71 4.65
C VAL A 77 -1.36 -11.72 3.51
N THR A 78 -2.48 -11.01 3.48
CA THR A 78 -2.74 -9.99 2.44
C THR A 78 -1.68 -8.90 2.46
N HIS A 79 -1.25 -8.45 3.65
CA HIS A 79 -0.18 -7.46 3.75
C HIS A 79 1.15 -7.98 3.19
N ASN A 80 1.51 -9.23 3.47
CA ASN A 80 2.72 -9.85 2.93
C ASN A 80 2.67 -9.93 1.40
N LYS A 81 1.49 -10.21 0.83
CA LYS A 81 1.29 -10.17 -0.63
C LYS A 81 1.50 -8.77 -1.20
N VAL A 82 0.99 -7.71 -0.54
CA VAL A 82 1.26 -6.31 -0.95
C VAL A 82 2.77 -6.02 -0.99
N ILE A 83 3.49 -6.40 0.08
CA ILE A 83 4.95 -6.20 0.17
C ILE A 83 5.68 -6.94 -0.95
N TYR A 84 5.31 -8.20 -1.19
CA TYR A 84 5.89 -9.02 -2.25
C TYR A 84 5.62 -8.40 -3.63
N GLN A 85 4.41 -7.94 -3.87
CA GLN A 85 4.02 -7.32 -5.12
C GLN A 85 4.78 -6.02 -5.41
N LEU A 86 5.02 -5.19 -4.38
CA LEU A 86 5.88 -4.01 -4.52
C LEU A 86 7.32 -4.37 -4.91
N LYS A 87 7.85 -5.50 -4.44
CA LYS A 87 9.18 -5.99 -4.84
C LYS A 87 9.21 -6.44 -6.30
N ILE A 88 8.12 -7.03 -6.80
CA ILE A 88 7.99 -7.35 -8.23
C ILE A 88 8.04 -6.07 -9.07
N LEU A 89 7.21 -5.07 -8.72
CA LEU A 89 7.19 -3.78 -9.44
C LEU A 89 8.56 -3.08 -9.41
N LYS A 90 9.26 -3.13 -8.25
CA LYS A 90 10.65 -2.68 -8.13
C LYS A 90 11.58 -3.44 -9.09
N GLY A 91 11.45 -4.77 -9.17
CA GLY A 91 12.23 -5.63 -10.06
C GLY A 91 12.07 -5.23 -11.53
N LEU A 92 10.82 -5.12 -12.00
CA LEU A 92 10.51 -4.72 -13.38
C LEU A 92 11.13 -3.37 -13.76
N ALA A 93 11.03 -2.37 -12.87
CA ALA A 93 11.67 -1.07 -13.07
C ALA A 93 13.21 -1.18 -13.09
N SER A 94 13.78 -1.97 -12.17
CA SER A 94 15.23 -2.16 -12.07
C SER A 94 15.82 -2.89 -13.28
N GLU A 95 15.12 -3.87 -13.86
CA GLU A 95 15.54 -4.59 -15.06
C GLU A 95 15.62 -3.68 -16.29
N GLN A 96 14.82 -2.62 -16.31
CA GLN A 96 14.85 -1.58 -17.35
C GLN A 96 15.88 -0.48 -17.05
N GLY A 97 16.62 -0.57 -15.93
CA GLY A 97 17.61 0.42 -15.52
C GLY A 97 17.01 1.71 -14.94
N ASN A 98 15.73 1.69 -14.54
CA ASN A 98 15.05 2.87 -13.99
C ASN A 98 15.37 3.05 -12.48
N ASP A 99 15.19 4.29 -12.00
CA ASP A 99 15.40 4.62 -10.59
C ASP A 99 14.33 3.98 -9.69
N VAL A 100 14.78 3.20 -8.71
CA VAL A 100 13.94 2.49 -7.74
C VAL A 100 14.15 2.96 -6.29
N ALA A 101 14.78 4.12 -6.09
CA ALA A 101 15.02 4.69 -4.77
C ALA A 101 13.73 4.96 -3.98
N TRP A 102 12.58 5.07 -4.66
CA TRP A 102 11.26 5.18 -4.01
C TRP A 102 10.96 4.03 -3.06
N PHE A 103 11.48 2.83 -3.32
CA PHE A 103 11.25 1.67 -2.46
C PHE A 103 11.98 1.79 -1.11
N GLU A 104 13.15 2.42 -1.10
CA GLU A 104 13.95 2.59 0.12
C GLU A 104 13.29 3.57 1.09
N GLN A 105 12.38 4.43 0.63
CA GLN A 105 11.60 5.32 1.49
C GLN A 105 10.72 4.56 2.50
N PHE A 106 10.44 3.28 2.27
CA PHE A 106 9.73 2.45 3.24
C PHE A 106 10.59 2.05 4.44
N ASN A 107 11.92 2.11 4.36
CA ASN A 107 12.86 1.73 5.42
C ASN A 107 12.63 0.31 5.99
N ASP A 108 12.23 -0.64 5.13
CA ASP A 108 11.77 -1.98 5.54
C ASP A 108 10.64 -2.01 6.59
N ASP A 109 9.96 -0.87 6.81
CA ASP A 109 8.88 -0.75 7.77
C ASP A 109 7.56 -1.19 7.14
N ARG A 110 7.07 -2.33 7.62
CA ARG A 110 5.78 -2.90 7.20
C ARG A 110 4.63 -1.92 7.44
N LYS A 111 4.65 -1.11 8.50
CA LYS A 111 3.56 -0.15 8.76
C LYS A 111 3.52 0.93 7.69
N ARG A 112 4.69 1.42 7.26
CA ARG A 112 4.82 2.41 6.18
C ARG A 112 4.27 1.88 4.86
N ILE A 113 4.60 0.63 4.52
CA ILE A 113 4.04 -0.04 3.33
C ILE A 113 2.51 -0.17 3.46
N GLY A 114 2.02 -0.53 4.64
CA GLY A 114 0.58 -0.58 4.89
C GLY A 114 -0.12 0.77 4.74
N ASP A 115 0.51 1.87 5.16
CA ASP A 115 -0.04 3.23 5.01
C ASP A 115 -0.13 3.59 3.52
N PHE A 116 0.92 3.29 2.77
CA PHE A 116 0.96 3.47 1.32
C PHE A 116 -0.08 2.61 0.58
N ALA A 117 -0.31 1.37 1.01
CA ALA A 117 -1.35 0.52 0.43
C ALA A 117 -2.76 1.13 0.60
N CYS A 118 -3.04 1.72 1.77
CA CYS A 118 -4.28 2.47 1.99
C CYS A 118 -4.38 3.72 1.10
N TYR A 119 -3.26 4.40 0.86
CA TYR A 119 -3.19 5.54 -0.08
C TYR A 119 -3.54 5.12 -1.51
N VAL A 120 -2.93 4.05 -2.02
CA VAL A 120 -3.23 3.52 -3.37
C VAL A 120 -4.71 3.15 -3.48
N ALA A 121 -5.27 2.45 -2.50
CA ALA A 121 -6.70 2.10 -2.49
C ALA A 121 -7.60 3.35 -2.51
N TYR A 122 -7.22 4.41 -1.79
CA TYR A 122 -7.92 5.71 -1.81
C TYR A 122 -7.93 6.35 -3.20
N ILE A 123 -6.79 6.39 -3.90
CA ILE A 123 -6.69 6.96 -5.25
C ILE A 123 -7.60 6.22 -6.22
N TYR A 124 -7.60 4.88 -6.19
CA TYR A 124 -8.46 4.07 -7.05
C TYR A 124 -9.95 4.24 -6.73
N ALA A 125 -10.32 4.28 -5.45
CA ALA A 125 -11.69 4.50 -5.03
C ALA A 125 -12.23 5.86 -5.51
N LEU A 126 -11.42 6.92 -5.47
CA LEU A 126 -11.83 8.25 -5.94
C LEU A 126 -11.95 8.36 -7.46
N ASN A 127 -11.14 7.63 -8.21
CA ASN A 127 -11.17 7.65 -9.68
C ASN A 127 -12.31 6.79 -10.27
N ALA A 128 -12.94 5.93 -9.46
CA ALA A 128 -14.09 5.11 -9.86
C ALA A 128 -15.45 5.85 -9.81
N ARG A 129 -15.42 7.18 -9.67
CA ARG A 129 -16.60 8.05 -9.64
C ARG A 129 -17.37 8.12 -10.97
#